data_AF-A0A8J8HMN8-F1
#
_entry.id   AF-A0A8J8HMN8-F1
#
_cell.length_a   1.000
_cell.length_b   1.000
_cell.length_c   1.000
_cell.angle_alpha   90.00
_cell.angle_beta   90.00
_cell.angle_gamma   90.00
#
_symmetry.space_group_name_H-M   'P 1'
#
loop_
_entity.id
_entity.type
_entity.pdbx_description
1 polymer ?
#
loop_
_entity_poly.entity_id
_entity_poly.type
_entity_poly.pdbx_seq_one_letter_code
_entity_poly.pdbx_strand_id
1 'polypeptide(L)'
;MSNVKWMAGSCFAMALALLAWGCAGKAQKAVPFEEVKGQHPANWIQVHYAGYAATPEQCQTCHGSTTDPALAGGISKVSCFTCHPGGVNHPAGWADPMAHGRHAAQLAVNTSDMFAMAGFARCAKCHGSNYDNGPAISCKTCHTKAPHPAKPWTSTTLSLPNHTQTDVSNAPECAKCHTAGANSTMKPLTTPPAGTAPGCFNETLCHGTNIARP
;
A
#
# COMPACT_ATOMS: atom_id res chain seq x y z
N MET A 1 -51.73 -3.03 -53.76
CA MET A 1 -50.79 -4.14 -53.47
C MET A 1 -49.44 -3.51 -53.14
N SER A 2 -49.23 -3.21 -51.86
CA SER A 2 -48.24 -3.83 -50.96
C SER A 2 -47.01 -2.93 -50.76
N ASN A 3 -47.10 -2.09 -49.72
CA ASN A 3 -45.98 -1.38 -49.12
C ASN A 3 -45.41 -2.27 -48.02
N VAL A 4 -44.27 -2.92 -48.25
CA VAL A 4 -43.48 -3.54 -47.18
C VAL A 4 -42.18 -2.77 -47.06
N LYS A 5 -42.15 -1.83 -46.11
CA LYS A 5 -40.95 -1.12 -45.71
C LYS A 5 -40.09 -2.06 -44.86
N TRP A 6 -38.82 -2.20 -45.26
CA TRP A 6 -37.78 -2.88 -44.52
C TRP A 6 -37.60 -2.26 -43.13
N MET A 7 -38.13 -2.90 -42.08
CA MET A 7 -37.80 -2.64 -40.69
C MET A 7 -36.88 -3.75 -40.17
N ALA A 8 -35.66 -3.83 -40.69
CA ALA A 8 -34.66 -4.81 -40.22
C ALA A 8 -33.30 -4.16 -39.85
N GLY A 9 -33.18 -2.84 -39.93
CA GLY A 9 -31.90 -2.13 -39.67
C GLY A 9 -31.72 -1.61 -38.24
N SER A 10 -32.80 -1.35 -37.49
CA SER A 10 -32.70 -0.57 -36.25
C SER A 10 -32.39 -1.38 -34.99
N CYS A 11 -32.67 -2.69 -34.96
CA CYS A 11 -32.35 -3.52 -33.79
C CYS A 11 -30.87 -3.96 -33.74
N PHE A 12 -30.20 -4.07 -34.90
CA PHE A 12 -28.79 -4.49 -34.95
C PHE A 12 -27.82 -3.37 -34.57
N ALA A 13 -28.12 -2.12 -34.95
CA ALA A 13 -27.31 -0.96 -34.56
C ALA A 13 -27.39 -0.66 -33.05
N MET A 14 -28.55 -0.92 -32.42
CA MET A 14 -28.74 -0.71 -30.98
C MET A 14 -28.01 -1.78 -30.15
N ALA A 15 -27.88 -3.02 -30.66
CA ALA A 15 -27.12 -4.08 -30.01
C ALA A 15 -25.60 -3.82 -30.01
N LEU A 16 -25.03 -3.26 -31.09
CA LEU A 16 -23.61 -2.86 -31.12
C LEU A 16 -23.31 -1.65 -30.22
N ALA A 17 -24.22 -0.68 -30.13
CA ALA A 17 -24.05 0.48 -29.24
C ALA A 17 -24.10 0.09 -27.74
N LEU A 18 -24.86 -0.95 -27.38
CA LEU A 18 -24.93 -1.46 -26.01
C LEU A 18 -23.71 -2.31 -25.61
N LEU A 19 -23.03 -2.94 -26.58
CA LEU A 19 -21.75 -3.63 -26.34
C LEU A 19 -20.58 -2.66 -26.13
N ALA A 20 -20.62 -1.49 -26.77
CA ALA A 20 -19.61 -0.44 -26.58
C ALA A 20 -19.79 0.31 -25.24
N TRP A 21 -21.01 0.41 -24.71
CA TRP A 21 -21.27 1.13 -23.45
C TRP A 21 -20.89 0.34 -22.19
N GLY A 22 -20.81 -0.99 -22.28
CA GLY A 22 -20.40 -1.85 -21.17
C GLY A 22 -18.94 -1.64 -20.70
N CYS A 23 -18.10 -1.05 -21.55
CA CYS A 23 -16.70 -0.74 -21.22
C CYS A 23 -16.46 0.69 -20.74
N ALA A 24 -17.47 1.58 -20.81
CA ALA A 24 -17.36 2.98 -20.40
C ALA A 24 -17.82 3.23 -18.96
N GLY A 25 -17.96 2.18 -18.15
CA GLY A 25 -18.31 2.27 -16.73
C GLY A 25 -17.19 2.92 -15.91
N LYS A 26 -17.47 4.12 -15.36
CA LYS A 26 -16.64 4.86 -14.38
C LYS A 26 -15.12 4.85 -14.66
N ALA A 27 -14.71 5.21 -15.87
CA ALA A 27 -13.31 5.33 -16.28
C ALA A 27 -12.49 6.45 -15.58
N GLN A 28 -12.92 6.97 -14.43
CA GLN A 28 -12.36 8.19 -13.84
C GLN A 28 -11.41 7.96 -12.65
N LYS A 29 -11.08 6.70 -12.30
CA LYS A 29 -10.18 6.41 -11.16
C LYS A 29 -9.04 5.42 -11.43
N ALA A 30 -9.05 4.69 -12.54
CA ALA A 30 -7.91 3.87 -12.92
C ALA A 30 -6.74 4.74 -13.42
N VAL A 31 -5.52 4.20 -13.31
CA VAL A 31 -4.30 4.81 -13.89
C VAL A 31 -4.57 5.10 -15.37
N PRO A 32 -4.15 6.26 -15.91
CA PRO A 32 -4.36 6.56 -17.33
C PRO A 32 -3.88 5.40 -18.20
N PHE A 33 -4.59 5.13 -19.28
CA PHE A 33 -4.23 4.10 -20.27
C PHE A 33 -4.15 4.80 -21.63
N GLU A 34 -2.98 4.72 -22.25
CA GLU A 34 -2.74 5.29 -23.57
C GLU A 34 -3.23 4.29 -24.61
N GLU A 35 -4.50 4.41 -25.00
CA GLU A 35 -5.17 3.46 -25.91
C GLU A 35 -4.39 3.24 -27.21
N VAL A 36 -3.86 4.32 -27.78
CA VAL A 36 -3.07 4.27 -29.04
C VAL A 36 -1.80 3.44 -28.90
N LYS A 37 -1.19 3.43 -27.70
CA LYS A 37 0.05 2.68 -27.42
C LYS A 37 -0.22 1.32 -26.80
N GLY A 38 -1.44 1.06 -26.35
CA GLY A 38 -1.80 -0.14 -25.60
C GLY A 38 -1.05 -0.28 -24.28
N GLN A 39 -0.65 0.84 -23.65
CA GLN A 39 0.24 0.84 -22.48
C GLN A 39 -0.18 1.86 -21.43
N HIS A 40 0.18 1.61 -20.18
CA HIS A 40 0.11 2.64 -19.14
C HIS A 40 1.23 3.69 -19.33
N PRO A 41 1.05 4.92 -18.82
CA PRO A 41 2.07 5.96 -18.85
C PRO A 41 3.41 5.52 -18.27
N ALA A 42 4.46 6.25 -18.64
CA ALA A 42 5.75 6.11 -17.98
C ALA A 42 5.59 6.25 -16.46
N ASN A 43 6.34 5.45 -15.70
CA ASN A 43 6.31 5.39 -14.23
C ASN A 43 4.98 4.92 -13.61
N TRP A 44 4.07 4.28 -14.37
CA TRP A 44 2.82 3.75 -13.84
C TRP A 44 3.00 2.87 -12.60
N ILE A 45 4.11 2.12 -12.49
CA ILE A 45 4.41 1.25 -11.34
C ILE A 45 4.49 2.00 -10.01
N GLN A 46 4.85 3.29 -10.03
CA GLN A 46 4.94 4.11 -8.82
C GLN A 46 3.55 4.43 -8.25
N VAL A 47 2.54 4.50 -9.11
CA VAL A 47 1.14 4.81 -8.78
C VAL A 47 0.21 3.59 -8.96
N HIS A 48 0.76 2.45 -9.41
CA HIS A 48 0.06 1.21 -9.69
C HIS A 48 -0.81 0.78 -8.52
N TYR A 49 -0.24 0.76 -7.32
CA TYR A 49 -0.95 0.32 -6.13
C TYR A 49 -2.18 1.19 -5.86
N ALA A 50 -2.06 2.52 -6.02
CA ALA A 50 -3.13 3.47 -5.75
C ALA A 50 -4.25 3.37 -6.79
N GLY A 51 -3.89 3.20 -8.05
CA GLY A 51 -4.86 2.98 -9.13
C GLY A 51 -5.57 1.63 -9.00
N TYR A 52 -4.83 0.54 -8.75
CA TYR A 52 -5.41 -0.79 -8.53
C TYR A 52 -6.35 -0.79 -7.33
N ALA A 53 -5.93 -0.19 -6.22
CA ALA A 53 -6.73 -0.05 -5.01
C ALA A 53 -8.06 0.69 -5.21
N ALA A 54 -8.09 1.68 -6.09
CA ALA A 54 -9.29 2.48 -6.33
C ALA A 54 -10.34 1.73 -7.16
N THR A 55 -9.90 0.89 -8.10
CA THR A 55 -10.74 0.18 -9.08
C THR A 55 -10.14 -1.18 -9.47
N PRO A 56 -10.04 -2.16 -8.56
CA PRO A 56 -9.33 -3.42 -8.84
C PRO A 56 -10.05 -4.26 -9.91
N GLU A 57 -11.38 -4.21 -9.96
CA GLU A 57 -12.18 -4.92 -10.95
C GLU A 57 -11.90 -4.39 -12.37
N GLN A 58 -11.68 -3.08 -12.51
CA GLN A 58 -11.34 -2.47 -13.81
C GLN A 58 -9.98 -2.96 -14.32
N CYS A 59 -9.03 -3.24 -13.45
CA CYS A 59 -7.74 -3.80 -13.85
C CYS A 59 -7.91 -5.27 -14.31
N GLN A 60 -8.76 -6.03 -13.63
CA GLN A 60 -8.98 -7.46 -13.90
C GLN A 60 -9.65 -7.71 -15.25
N THR A 61 -10.39 -6.74 -15.83
CA THR A 61 -10.96 -6.88 -17.19
C THR A 61 -9.88 -7.09 -18.26
N CYS A 62 -8.70 -6.48 -18.09
CA CYS A 62 -7.58 -6.62 -19.00
C CYS A 62 -6.54 -7.64 -18.51
N HIS A 63 -6.23 -7.61 -17.21
CA HIS A 63 -5.13 -8.38 -16.62
C HIS A 63 -5.54 -9.76 -16.06
N GLY A 64 -6.84 -10.08 -16.03
CA GLY A 64 -7.32 -11.36 -15.52
C GLY A 64 -7.25 -11.46 -13.98
N SER A 65 -7.21 -12.70 -13.49
CA SER A 65 -7.30 -13.00 -12.06
C SER A 65 -6.06 -12.55 -11.27
N THR A 66 -6.30 -12.07 -10.03
CA THR A 66 -5.28 -11.71 -9.04
C THR A 66 -5.08 -12.80 -7.98
N THR A 67 -5.89 -13.87 -8.03
CA THR A 67 -5.89 -14.97 -7.06
C THR A 67 -5.63 -16.33 -7.70
N ASP A 68 -5.82 -16.46 -9.01
CA ASP A 68 -5.58 -17.67 -9.78
C ASP A 68 -4.52 -17.41 -10.87
N PRO A 69 -3.28 -17.91 -10.72
CA PRO A 69 -2.22 -17.77 -11.71
C PRO A 69 -2.59 -18.30 -13.10
N ALA A 70 -3.46 -19.31 -13.19
CA ALA A 70 -3.87 -19.90 -14.47
C ALA A 70 -4.83 -18.98 -15.25
N LEU A 71 -5.51 -18.08 -14.56
CA LEU A 71 -6.45 -17.11 -15.13
C LEU A 71 -5.87 -15.69 -15.19
N ALA A 72 -4.59 -15.53 -14.85
CA ALA A 72 -3.89 -14.25 -14.87
C ALA A 72 -3.35 -13.91 -16.27
N GLY A 73 -3.04 -12.63 -16.48
CA GLY A 73 -2.54 -12.12 -17.76
C GLY A 73 -3.63 -11.70 -18.73
N GLY A 74 -4.81 -12.33 -18.70
CA GLY A 74 -5.99 -11.91 -19.46
C GLY A 74 -5.71 -11.59 -20.94
N ILE A 75 -6.32 -10.51 -21.43
CA ILE A 75 -6.09 -10.00 -22.78
C ILE A 75 -4.80 -9.17 -22.88
N SER A 76 -4.32 -8.58 -21.78
CA SER A 76 -3.09 -7.77 -21.78
C SER A 76 -1.81 -8.60 -21.89
N LYS A 77 -1.88 -9.90 -21.61
CA LYS A 77 -0.75 -10.84 -21.46
C LYS A 77 0.23 -10.48 -20.35
N VAL A 78 -0.14 -9.55 -19.47
CA VAL A 78 0.67 -9.12 -18.31
C VAL A 78 0.05 -9.66 -17.03
N SER A 79 0.69 -10.67 -16.45
CA SER A 79 0.23 -11.33 -15.22
C SER A 79 0.60 -10.54 -13.96
N CYS A 80 -0.35 -10.41 -13.03
CA CYS A 80 -0.08 -9.89 -11.68
C CYS A 80 1.03 -10.69 -10.99
N PHE A 81 1.09 -12.00 -11.25
CA PHE A 81 2.00 -12.94 -10.59
C PHE A 81 3.46 -12.84 -11.07
N THR A 82 3.72 -12.13 -12.17
CA THR A 82 5.10 -11.81 -12.58
C THR A 82 5.83 -11.02 -11.49
N CYS A 83 5.10 -10.13 -10.81
CA CYS A 83 5.61 -9.33 -9.69
C CYS A 83 5.00 -9.73 -8.34
N HIS A 84 3.85 -10.40 -8.32
CA HIS A 84 3.20 -10.83 -7.09
C HIS A 84 3.08 -12.36 -7.06
N PRO A 85 4.19 -13.11 -6.92
CA PRO A 85 4.17 -14.57 -7.04
C PRO A 85 3.26 -15.26 -6.00
N GLY A 86 3.02 -14.62 -4.85
CA GLY A 86 2.08 -15.08 -3.82
C GLY A 86 0.68 -14.44 -3.90
N GLY A 87 0.38 -13.69 -4.97
CA GLY A 87 -0.79 -12.83 -5.06
C GLY A 87 -0.60 -11.47 -4.38
N VAL A 88 -1.63 -10.62 -4.48
CA VAL A 88 -1.62 -9.24 -3.94
C VAL A 88 -2.09 -9.14 -2.48
N ASN A 89 -2.61 -10.25 -1.94
CA ASN A 89 -3.05 -10.33 -0.56
C ASN A 89 -1.89 -10.74 0.35
N HIS A 90 -2.06 -10.52 1.65
CA HIS A 90 -1.16 -11.11 2.63
C HIS A 90 -1.19 -12.65 2.55
N PRO A 91 -0.06 -13.33 2.81
CA PRO A 91 0.00 -14.78 2.78
C PRO A 91 -0.88 -15.41 3.87
N ALA A 92 -1.20 -16.70 3.72
CA ALA A 92 -1.92 -17.45 4.76
C ALA A 92 -1.18 -17.39 6.11
N GLY A 93 -1.92 -17.25 7.21
CA GLY A 93 -1.36 -17.13 8.56
C GLY A 93 -0.89 -15.72 8.94
N TRP A 94 -0.98 -14.73 8.04
CA TRP A 94 -0.50 -13.37 8.32
C TRP A 94 -1.17 -12.67 9.51
N ALA A 95 -2.38 -13.07 9.88
CA ALA A 95 -3.06 -12.52 11.05
C ALA A 95 -2.31 -12.81 12.37
N ASP A 96 -1.38 -13.77 12.39
CA ASP A 96 -0.48 -14.01 13.52
C ASP A 96 0.30 -12.72 13.85
N PRO A 97 0.20 -12.20 15.09
CA PRO A 97 0.95 -11.02 15.52
C PRO A 97 2.46 -11.13 15.31
N MET A 98 3.03 -12.34 15.44
CA MET A 98 4.45 -12.58 15.20
C MET A 98 4.79 -12.63 13.71
N ALA A 99 3.80 -12.85 12.84
CA ALA A 99 3.96 -12.73 11.39
C ALA A 99 3.81 -11.26 10.95
N HIS A 100 2.65 -10.63 11.14
CA HIS A 100 2.47 -9.25 10.63
C HIS A 100 3.32 -8.23 11.38
N GLY A 101 3.39 -8.33 12.72
CA GLY A 101 4.02 -7.31 13.57
C GLY A 101 5.54 -7.30 13.41
N ARG A 102 6.13 -8.50 13.24
CA ARG A 102 7.54 -8.66 12.90
C ARG A 102 7.90 -7.98 11.59
N HIS A 103 7.12 -8.23 10.55
CA HIS A 103 7.40 -7.67 9.22
C HIS A 103 7.24 -6.15 9.17
N ALA A 104 6.34 -5.58 9.98
CA ALA A 104 6.18 -4.12 10.07
C ALA A 104 7.28 -3.47 10.93
N ALA A 105 7.39 -3.83 12.21
CA ALA A 105 8.20 -3.10 13.16
C ALA A 105 9.64 -3.61 13.29
N GLN A 106 9.87 -4.93 13.17
CA GLN A 106 11.16 -5.54 13.51
C GLN A 106 12.10 -5.72 12.33
N LEU A 107 11.57 -5.75 11.11
CA LEU A 107 12.41 -5.84 9.92
C LEU A 107 12.87 -4.46 9.48
N ALA A 108 14.12 -4.41 9.00
CA ALA A 108 14.64 -3.26 8.32
C ALA A 108 13.81 -2.93 7.07
N VAL A 109 13.65 -1.64 6.79
CA VAL A 109 13.00 -1.18 5.56
C VAL A 109 13.84 -1.66 4.37
N ASN A 110 13.29 -2.60 3.61
CA ASN A 110 13.92 -3.07 2.38
C ASN A 110 13.40 -2.24 1.20
N THR A 111 14.23 -1.32 0.72
CA THR A 111 13.93 -0.49 -0.45
C THR A 111 14.40 -1.11 -1.76
N SER A 112 15.34 -2.05 -1.69
CA SER A 112 15.94 -2.75 -2.84
C SER A 112 15.13 -3.94 -3.35
N ASP A 113 14.39 -4.60 -2.46
CA ASP A 113 13.52 -5.71 -2.81
C ASP A 113 12.08 -5.20 -2.88
N MET A 114 11.57 -5.11 -4.12
CA MET A 114 10.20 -4.66 -4.35
C MET A 114 9.14 -5.65 -3.85
N PHE A 115 9.54 -6.90 -3.56
CA PHE A 115 8.68 -7.99 -3.10
C PHE A 115 8.75 -8.19 -1.58
N ALA A 116 9.82 -7.72 -0.93
CA ALA A 116 9.91 -7.76 0.52
C ALA A 116 8.92 -6.77 1.16
N MET A 117 7.88 -7.31 1.82
CA MET A 117 6.99 -6.54 2.70
C MET A 117 7.64 -6.38 4.07
N ALA A 118 8.75 -5.61 4.10
CA ALA A 118 9.55 -5.38 5.30
C ALA A 118 9.59 -3.88 5.65
N GLY A 119 9.33 -3.57 6.92
CA GLY A 119 9.29 -2.23 7.47
C GLY A 119 7.93 -1.53 7.29
N PHE A 120 7.63 -0.62 8.21
CA PHE A 120 6.41 0.18 8.24
C PHE A 120 6.15 0.96 6.94
N ALA A 121 7.23 1.46 6.31
CA ALA A 121 7.14 2.22 5.06
C ALA A 121 6.52 1.42 3.91
N ARG A 122 6.64 0.09 3.93
CA ARG A 122 5.96 -0.77 2.95
C ARG A 122 4.48 -0.93 3.25
N CYS A 123 4.13 -1.09 4.52
CA CYS A 123 2.73 -1.19 4.96
C CYS A 123 1.94 0.07 4.61
N ALA A 124 2.54 1.26 4.78
CA ALA A 124 1.91 2.55 4.50
C ALA A 124 1.44 2.72 3.04
N LYS A 125 1.98 1.94 2.09
CA LYS A 125 1.53 1.97 0.68
C LYS A 125 0.09 1.49 0.53
N CYS A 126 -0.29 0.44 1.25
CA CYS A 126 -1.65 -0.11 1.19
C CYS A 126 -2.53 0.37 2.35
N HIS A 127 -1.96 0.65 3.52
CA HIS A 127 -2.71 1.07 4.70
C HIS A 127 -2.80 2.60 4.85
N GLY A 128 -2.10 3.35 4.01
CA GLY A 128 -2.08 4.82 4.02
C GLY A 128 -1.01 5.38 4.95
N SER A 129 -0.77 6.69 4.84
CA SER A 129 0.30 7.39 5.57
C SER A 129 0.17 7.29 7.10
N ASN A 130 -1.07 7.18 7.58
CA ASN A 130 -1.42 7.06 9.00
C ASN A 130 -1.98 5.68 9.35
N TYR A 131 -1.86 4.72 8.43
CA TYR A 131 -2.32 3.34 8.60
C TYR A 131 -3.83 3.17 8.79
N ASP A 132 -4.61 4.22 8.52
CA ASP A 132 -6.07 4.26 8.67
C ASP A 132 -6.80 4.91 7.49
N ASN A 133 -6.05 5.39 6.50
CA ASN A 133 -6.54 6.20 5.39
C ASN A 133 -6.13 5.62 4.02
N GLY A 134 -5.70 4.35 4.00
CA GLY A 134 -5.38 3.62 2.79
C GLY A 134 -6.53 2.76 2.27
N PRO A 135 -6.31 2.11 1.12
CA PRO A 135 -7.28 1.20 0.54
C PRO A 135 -7.39 -0.17 1.23
N ALA A 136 -6.38 -0.60 1.97
CA ALA A 136 -6.46 -1.77 2.83
C ALA A 136 -7.23 -1.44 4.11
N ILE A 137 -7.62 -2.48 4.85
CA ILE A 137 -8.26 -2.32 6.16
C ILE A 137 -7.40 -1.43 7.09
N SER A 138 -8.06 -0.53 7.81
CA SER A 138 -7.39 0.30 8.80
C SER A 138 -6.73 -0.57 9.86
N CYS A 139 -5.48 -0.29 10.20
CA CYS A 139 -4.82 -0.93 11.33
C CYS A 139 -5.61 -0.71 12.62
N LYS A 140 -6.34 0.41 12.72
CA LYS A 140 -7.17 0.74 13.89
C LYS A 140 -8.41 -0.13 14.05
N THR A 141 -8.82 -0.86 13.01
CA THR A 141 -9.93 -1.81 13.11
C THR A 141 -9.61 -2.96 14.07
N CYS A 142 -8.36 -3.42 14.11
CA CYS A 142 -7.90 -4.45 15.03
C CYS A 142 -7.04 -3.89 16.17
N HIS A 143 -6.31 -2.80 15.92
CA HIS A 143 -5.39 -2.18 16.87
C HIS A 143 -5.88 -0.81 17.33
N THR A 144 -6.64 -0.76 18.41
CA THR A 144 -7.14 0.51 19.00
C THR A 144 -6.03 1.39 19.59
N LYS A 145 -4.80 0.88 19.71
CA LYS A 145 -3.64 1.59 20.23
C LYS A 145 -2.48 1.75 19.22
N ALA A 146 -2.59 1.17 18.02
CA ALA A 146 -1.51 1.22 17.02
C ALA A 146 -1.15 2.66 16.59
N PRO A 147 0.14 2.91 16.23
CA PRO A 147 1.25 1.96 16.21
C PRO A 147 1.87 1.68 17.59
N HIS A 148 1.33 2.27 18.66
CA HIS A 148 1.93 2.19 19.99
C HIS A 148 1.33 1.07 20.87
N PRO A 149 2.17 0.29 21.56
CA PRO A 149 1.69 -0.55 22.65
C PRO A 149 1.24 0.28 23.85
N ALA A 150 0.53 -0.36 24.78
CA ALA A 150 0.32 0.19 26.10
C ALA A 150 1.69 0.42 26.80
N LYS A 151 1.78 1.47 27.62
CA LYS A 151 2.97 1.69 28.47
C LYS A 151 3.19 0.49 29.40
N PRO A 152 4.45 0.14 29.75
CA PRO A 152 5.69 0.82 29.37
C PRO A 152 6.21 0.41 27.98
N TRP A 153 6.62 1.39 27.18
CA TRP A 153 7.04 1.19 25.78
C TRP A 153 8.43 0.55 25.61
N THR A 154 9.26 0.56 26.66
CA THR A 154 10.65 0.04 26.73
C THR A 154 10.75 -1.35 27.38
N SER A 155 9.64 -2.05 27.60
CA SER A 155 9.67 -3.33 28.32
C SER A 155 10.59 -4.35 27.64
N THR A 156 11.38 -5.08 28.41
CA THR A 156 12.19 -6.22 27.90
C THR A 156 11.39 -7.53 27.87
N THR A 157 10.15 -7.53 28.36
CA THR A 157 9.26 -8.69 28.32
C THR A 157 8.69 -8.87 26.92
N LEU A 158 9.04 -9.98 26.26
CA LEU A 158 8.65 -10.32 24.88
C LEU A 158 7.13 -10.42 24.65
N SER A 159 6.32 -10.52 25.70
CA SER A 159 4.86 -10.63 25.61
C SER A 159 4.12 -9.31 25.36
N LEU A 160 4.82 -8.17 25.37
CA LEU A 160 4.24 -6.86 25.08
C LEU A 160 4.96 -6.23 23.89
N PRO A 161 4.24 -5.68 22.90
CA PRO A 161 4.89 -4.87 21.88
C PRO A 161 5.61 -3.73 22.59
N ASN A 162 6.83 -3.45 22.16
CA ASN A 162 7.72 -2.46 22.75
C ASN A 162 8.72 -2.04 21.66
N HIS A 163 9.38 -0.90 21.81
CA HIS A 163 10.30 -0.42 20.77
C HIS A 163 11.70 -1.04 20.84
N THR A 164 11.98 -1.97 21.77
CA THR A 164 13.31 -2.60 21.87
C THR A 164 13.58 -3.57 20.72
N GLN A 165 12.53 -4.02 20.05
CA GLN A 165 12.61 -4.88 18.86
C GLN A 165 12.37 -4.11 17.56
N THR A 166 12.11 -2.80 17.62
CA THR A 166 11.85 -2.00 16.42
C THR A 166 13.15 -1.72 15.68
N ASP A 167 13.21 -2.05 14.40
CA ASP A 167 14.38 -1.73 13.57
C ASP A 167 14.48 -0.21 13.35
N VAL A 168 15.68 0.32 13.53
CA VAL A 168 15.98 1.76 13.48
C VAL A 168 15.73 2.40 12.11
N SER A 169 15.74 1.61 11.04
CA SER A 169 15.45 2.09 9.69
C SER A 169 13.98 2.50 9.51
N ASN A 170 13.10 2.12 10.44
CA ASN A 170 11.71 2.60 10.49
C ASN A 170 11.59 4.05 11.02
N ALA A 171 12.68 4.71 11.42
CA ALA A 171 12.66 6.08 11.95
C ALA A 171 11.90 7.11 11.07
N PRO A 172 11.98 7.09 9.72
CA PRO A 172 11.20 8.01 8.89
C PRO A 172 9.68 7.86 9.05
N GLU A 173 9.20 6.67 9.35
CA GLU A 173 7.77 6.40 9.59
C GLU A 173 7.33 6.95 10.94
N CYS A 174 8.16 6.79 11.97
CA CYS A 174 7.92 7.41 13.28
C CYS A 174 7.95 8.94 13.21
N ALA A 175 8.80 9.50 12.35
CA ALA A 175 8.96 10.95 12.16
C ALA A 175 7.67 11.64 11.74
N LYS A 176 6.79 10.95 11.00
CA LYS A 176 5.48 11.49 10.58
C LYS A 176 4.67 12.04 11.75
N CYS A 177 4.83 11.48 12.94
CA CYS A 177 4.15 11.92 14.15
C CYS A 177 5.08 12.49 15.23
N HIS A 178 6.36 12.10 15.23
CA HIS A 178 7.30 12.35 16.35
C HIS A 178 8.48 13.26 16.01
N THR A 179 8.47 13.93 14.86
CA THR A 179 9.52 14.92 14.52
C THR A 179 9.70 15.92 15.67
N ALA A 180 10.95 16.11 16.09
CA ALA A 180 11.33 16.99 17.21
C ALA A 180 10.58 16.71 18.53
N GLY A 181 10.24 15.45 18.80
CA GLY A 181 9.54 15.04 20.02
C GLY A 181 8.04 15.38 20.03
N ALA A 182 7.44 15.71 18.88
CA ALA A 182 6.00 15.88 18.78
C ALA A 182 5.25 14.63 19.28
N ASN A 183 4.07 14.82 19.88
CA ASN A 183 3.21 13.74 20.40
C ASN A 183 3.90 12.80 21.41
N SER A 184 4.94 13.26 22.09
CA SER A 184 5.72 12.51 23.07
C SER A 184 5.97 13.34 24.32
N THR A 185 6.00 12.67 25.47
CA THR A 185 6.49 13.27 26.72
C THR A 185 8.02 13.32 26.76
N MET A 186 8.70 12.57 25.88
CA MET A 186 10.14 12.60 25.67
C MET A 186 10.45 13.51 24.48
N LYS A 187 11.28 14.53 24.70
CA LYS A 187 11.71 15.48 23.67
C LYS A 187 13.22 15.41 23.48
N PRO A 188 13.73 15.68 22.25
CA PRO A 188 15.14 15.89 22.02
C PRO A 188 15.74 16.95 22.94
N LEU A 189 16.98 16.75 23.35
CA LEU A 189 17.71 17.71 24.18
C LEU A 189 18.22 18.91 23.38
N THR A 190 18.45 18.69 22.08
CA THR A 190 18.95 19.71 21.17
C THR A 190 18.14 19.70 19.89
N THR A 191 18.06 20.85 19.22
CA THR A 191 17.45 20.93 17.90
C THR A 191 18.46 20.39 16.87
N PRO A 192 18.15 19.33 16.13
CA PRO A 192 19.04 18.83 15.09
C PRO A 192 19.19 19.85 13.96
N PRO A 193 20.31 19.84 13.22
CA PRO A 193 20.49 20.69 12.05
C PRO A 193 19.36 20.54 11.03
N ALA A 194 19.01 21.63 10.36
CA ALA A 194 18.00 21.60 9.29
C ALA A 194 18.40 20.60 8.19
N GLY A 195 17.44 19.79 7.73
CA GLY A 195 17.67 18.76 6.73
C GLY A 195 18.25 17.44 7.24
N THR A 196 18.50 17.31 8.56
CA THR A 196 18.94 16.03 9.15
C THR A 196 17.87 14.96 8.93
N ALA A 197 18.27 13.81 8.37
CA ALA A 197 17.37 12.68 8.16
C ALA A 197 16.82 12.14 9.50
N PRO A 198 15.54 11.71 9.56
CA PRO A 198 14.99 11.17 10.80
C PRO A 198 15.74 9.95 11.31
N GLY A 199 15.98 9.91 12.61
CA GLY A 199 16.71 8.85 13.28
C GLY A 199 16.25 8.72 14.73
N CYS A 200 16.22 7.48 15.24
CA CYS A 200 15.82 7.21 16.62
C CYS A 200 16.76 7.88 17.63
N PHE A 201 18.05 8.00 17.30
CA PHE A 201 19.15 8.30 18.22
C PHE A 201 19.94 9.58 17.89
N ASN A 202 19.48 10.38 16.93
CA ASN A 202 20.19 11.57 16.45
C ASN A 202 19.49 12.89 16.80
N GLU A 203 18.68 12.90 17.88
CA GLU A 203 17.91 14.07 18.35
C GLU A 203 16.81 14.56 17.37
N THR A 204 16.57 13.88 16.25
CA THR A 204 15.46 14.24 15.35
C THR A 204 14.10 13.71 15.80
N LEU A 205 14.07 12.66 16.61
CA LEU A 205 12.85 12.05 17.15
C LEU A 205 12.74 12.21 18.66
N CYS A 206 13.10 11.17 19.43
CA CYS A 206 12.87 11.12 20.89
C CYS A 206 14.13 10.79 21.69
N HIS A 207 15.20 10.30 21.04
CA HIS A 207 16.47 10.02 21.69
C HIS A 207 17.62 10.70 20.96
N GLY A 208 18.59 11.19 21.73
CA GLY A 208 19.92 11.46 21.22
C GLY A 208 20.96 10.71 22.01
N THR A 209 21.97 10.22 21.31
CA THR A 209 23.17 9.63 21.92
C THR A 209 24.23 10.67 22.25
N ASN A 210 23.93 11.97 22.16
CA ASN A 210 24.86 13.06 22.46
C ASN A 210 25.11 13.25 23.97
N ILE A 211 24.66 12.32 24.80
CA ILE A 211 25.08 12.20 26.19
C ILE A 211 26.06 11.03 26.23
N ALA A 212 27.31 11.31 26.58
CA ALA A 212 28.21 10.27 27.06
C ALA A 212 27.44 9.50 28.15
N ARG A 213 27.20 8.20 27.93
CA ARG A 213 26.73 7.34 29.03
C ARG A 213 27.77 7.47 30.16
N PRO A 214 27.34 7.59 31.43
CA PRO A 214 28.27 7.35 32.53
C PRO A 214 28.90 5.97 32.40
#